data_AF-A0AA89C1G4-F1
#
_entry.id   AF-A0AA89C1G4-F1
#
_cell.length_a   1.000
_cell.length_b   1.000
_cell.length_c   1.000
_cell.angle_alpha   90.00
_cell.angle_beta   90.00
_cell.angle_gamma   90.00
#
_symmetry.space_group_name_H-M   'P 1'
#
loop_
_entity.id
_entity.type
_entity.pdbx_description
1 polymer ?
#
loop_
_entity_poly.entity_id
_entity_poly.type
_entity_poly.pdbx_seq_one_letter_code
_entity_poly.pdbx_strand_id
1 'polypeptide(L)'
;EPLLRLICSDIDCPDEEVQSSIAFIMVYVLIGPWEATLSPALLQNLGKDLISVLNSAKSQGLILNALAVLKKLVESDDMVHYLIKMDVGKDSVMSVLKKLLVSKKEEFQVASVTVLSSIVNKREGEYCMILLQSDLLGK
;
A
#
# COMPACT_ATOMS: atom_id res chain seq x y z
N GLU A 1 23.16 -0.32 1.41
CA GLU A 1 22.18 -0.32 2.53
C GLU A 1 21.71 1.08 2.97
N PRO A 2 22.57 2.11 3.17
CA PRO A 2 22.13 3.42 3.65
C PRO A 2 21.15 4.14 2.70
N LEU A 3 21.41 4.05 1.39
CA LEU A 3 20.59 4.68 0.37
C LEU A 3 19.17 4.09 0.29
N LEU A 4 19.01 2.76 0.39
CA LEU A 4 17.69 2.13 0.39
C LEU A 4 16.87 2.53 1.61
N ARG A 5 17.52 2.58 2.77
CA ARG A 5 16.88 3.04 4.01
C ARG A 5 16.40 4.48 3.88
N LEU A 6 17.21 5.35 3.29
CA LEU A 6 16.85 6.75 3.00
C LEU A 6 15.67 6.84 2.03
N ILE A 7 15.68 6.08 0.94
CA ILE A 7 14.57 6.07 -0.02
C ILE A 7 13.27 5.55 0.64
N CYS A 8 13.38 4.57 1.55
CA CYS A 8 12.22 4.05 2.30
C CYS A 8 11.67 5.05 3.31
N SER A 9 12.51 5.90 3.91
CA SER A 9 12.08 6.90 4.89
C SER A 9 11.49 8.16 4.25
N ASP A 10 11.78 8.40 2.97
CA ASP A 10 11.48 9.69 2.33
C ASP A 10 10.23 9.65 1.44
N ILE A 11 9.46 8.55 1.42
CA ILE A 11 8.22 8.47 0.62
C ILE A 11 7.14 9.46 1.09
N ASP A 12 7.21 9.95 2.34
CA ASP A 12 6.31 10.97 2.88
C ASP A 12 6.84 12.41 2.66
N CYS A 13 7.78 12.60 1.72
CA CYS A 13 8.26 13.94 1.37
C CYS A 13 7.12 14.82 0.80
N PRO A 14 7.15 16.15 0.97
CA PRO A 14 6.04 17.03 0.60
C PRO A 14 5.77 17.16 -0.91
N ASP A 15 6.70 16.72 -1.77
CA ASP A 15 6.63 16.88 -3.22
C ASP A 15 6.11 15.60 -3.88
N GLU A 16 4.90 15.64 -4.46
CA GLU A 16 4.27 14.48 -5.08
C GLU A 16 5.07 13.89 -6.28
N GLU A 17 5.85 14.69 -7.00
CA GLU A 17 6.68 14.18 -8.10
C GLU A 17 7.86 13.36 -7.55
N VAL A 18 8.45 13.85 -6.45
CA VAL A 18 9.49 13.12 -5.73
C VAL A 18 8.92 11.85 -5.11
N GLN A 19 7.76 11.93 -4.44
CA GLN A 19 7.06 10.74 -3.91
C GLN A 19 6.78 9.72 -5.02
N SER A 20 6.35 10.18 -6.19
CA SER A 20 6.03 9.30 -7.32
C SER A 20 7.29 8.60 -7.84
N SER A 21 8.41 9.31 -7.91
CA SER A 21 9.72 8.79 -8.30
C SER A 21 10.25 7.78 -7.28
N ILE A 22 10.12 8.09 -5.98
CA ILE A 22 10.48 7.17 -4.89
C ILE A 22 9.64 5.89 -4.98
N ALA A 23 8.31 6.02 -5.10
CA ALA A 23 7.41 4.88 -5.23
C ALA A 23 7.75 4.04 -6.47
N PHE A 24 8.04 4.68 -7.61
CA PHE A 24 8.50 3.98 -8.81
C PHE A 24 9.76 3.17 -8.55
N ILE A 25 10.80 3.77 -7.95
CA ILE A 25 12.04 3.08 -7.59
C ILE A 25 11.76 1.89 -6.66
N MET A 26 10.86 2.05 -5.69
CA MET A 26 10.50 0.98 -4.75
C MET A 26 9.88 -0.24 -5.41
N VAL A 27 9.07 -0.05 -6.46
CA VAL A 27 8.53 -1.19 -7.22
C VAL A 27 9.67 -2.06 -7.74
N TYR A 28 10.73 -1.46 -8.29
CA TYR A 28 11.89 -2.21 -8.79
C TYR A 28 12.73 -2.84 -7.67
N VAL A 29 12.91 -2.12 -6.55
CA VAL A 29 13.64 -2.64 -5.39
C VAL A 29 12.95 -3.90 -4.84
N LEU A 30 11.62 -3.86 -4.72
CA LEU A 30 10.85 -4.97 -4.17
C LEU A 30 10.68 -6.13 -5.17
N ILE A 31 10.66 -5.88 -6.48
CA ILE A 31 10.64 -6.98 -7.48
C ILE A 31 12.01 -7.63 -7.63
N GLY A 32 13.08 -6.86 -7.40
CA GLY A 32 14.46 -7.31 -7.59
C GLY A 32 15.03 -8.10 -6.40
N PRO A 33 16.30 -8.54 -6.50
CA PRO A 33 16.98 -9.29 -5.43
C PRO A 33 17.23 -8.47 -4.15
N TRP A 34 16.85 -7.19 -4.17
CA TRP A 34 17.09 -6.24 -3.10
C TRP A 34 16.04 -6.34 -1.98
N GLU A 35 14.89 -6.96 -2.24
CA GLU A 35 13.85 -7.22 -1.23
C GLU A 35 14.42 -7.93 0.00
N ALA A 36 15.27 -8.95 -0.20
CA ALA A 36 15.91 -9.71 0.86
C ALA A 36 16.87 -8.88 1.74
N THR A 37 17.25 -7.69 1.30
CA THR A 37 18.12 -6.76 2.05
C THR A 37 17.33 -5.80 2.94
N LEU A 38 16.01 -5.76 2.81
CA LEU A 38 15.15 -4.87 3.59
C LEU A 38 14.74 -5.56 4.89
N SER A 39 14.83 -4.85 6.00
CA SER A 39 14.38 -5.37 7.28
C SER A 39 12.85 -5.35 7.37
N PRO A 40 12.23 -6.27 8.14
CA PRO A 40 10.78 -6.26 8.37
C PRO A 40 10.27 -4.92 8.91
N ALA A 41 11.02 -4.28 9.81
CA ALA A 41 10.67 -2.97 10.35
C ALA A 41 10.63 -1.88 9.28
N LEU A 42 11.53 -1.94 8.29
CA LEU A 42 11.55 -0.99 7.19
C LEU A 42 10.35 -1.18 6.26
N LEU A 43 9.99 -2.43 5.97
CA LEU A 43 8.81 -2.77 5.16
C LEU A 43 7.51 -2.36 5.86
N GLN A 44 7.44 -2.52 7.18
CA GLN A 44 6.31 -2.08 8.01
C GLN A 44 6.15 -0.55 7.99
N ASN A 45 7.24 0.19 8.19
CA ASN A 45 7.23 1.65 8.09
C ASN A 45 6.81 2.12 6.68
N LEU A 46 7.39 1.51 5.64
CA LEU A 46 7.00 1.79 4.26
C LEU A 46 5.50 1.54 4.04
N GLY A 47 4.96 0.45 4.58
CA GLY A 47 3.53 0.15 4.52
C GLY A 47 2.66 1.22 5.16
N LYS A 48 3.09 1.76 6.31
CA LYS A 48 2.42 2.86 7.01
C LYS A 48 2.44 4.14 6.18
N ASP A 49 3.60 4.51 5.67
CA ASP A 49 3.78 5.74 4.91
C ASP A 49 3.01 5.67 3.58
N LEU A 50 2.97 4.50 2.93
CA LEU A 50 2.16 4.27 1.73
C LEU A 50 0.67 4.50 1.95
N ILE A 51 0.12 4.14 3.11
CA ILE A 51 -1.30 4.39 3.41
C ILE A 51 -1.55 5.90 3.55
N SER A 52 -0.63 6.63 4.20
CA SER A 52 -0.68 8.09 4.30
C SER A 52 -0.63 8.74 2.90
N VAL A 53 0.30 8.30 2.08
CA VAL A 53 0.48 8.78 0.69
C VAL A 53 -0.76 8.47 -0.14
N LEU A 54 -1.26 7.23 -0.14
CA LEU A 54 -2.45 6.87 -0.92
C LEU A 54 -3.71 7.62 -0.48
N ASN A 55 -3.80 8.03 0.80
CA ASN A 55 -4.93 8.83 1.24
C ASN A 55 -4.83 10.30 0.80
N SER A 56 -3.63 10.88 0.78
CA SER A 56 -3.41 12.31 0.53
C SER A 56 -3.10 12.65 -0.94
N ALA A 57 -2.56 11.70 -1.70
CA ALA A 57 -2.10 11.90 -3.06
C ALA A 57 -3.21 12.34 -4.03
N LYS A 58 -2.87 13.26 -4.93
CA LYS A 58 -3.76 13.75 -5.99
C LYS A 58 -3.27 13.33 -7.37
N SER A 59 -1.97 13.22 -7.55
CA SER A 59 -1.33 12.74 -8.77
C SER A 59 -1.74 11.30 -9.08
N GLN A 60 -2.22 11.10 -10.31
CA GLN A 60 -2.53 9.75 -10.82
C GLN A 60 -1.30 8.85 -10.85
N GLY A 61 -0.14 9.40 -11.24
CA GLY A 61 1.11 8.63 -11.29
C GLY A 61 1.54 8.18 -9.90
N LEU A 62 1.45 9.06 -8.89
CA LEU A 62 1.76 8.71 -7.50
C LEU A 62 0.84 7.62 -6.97
N ILE A 63 -0.47 7.76 -7.13
CA ILE A 63 -1.45 6.76 -6.66
C ILE A 63 -1.17 5.39 -7.27
N LEU A 64 -0.95 5.32 -8.59
CA LEU A 64 -0.69 4.05 -9.28
C LEU A 64 0.65 3.43 -8.84
N ASN A 65 1.71 4.23 -8.70
CA ASN A 65 3.00 3.74 -8.22
C ASN A 65 2.89 3.24 -6.78
N ALA A 66 2.23 3.98 -5.89
CA ALA A 66 2.02 3.58 -4.51
C ALA A 66 1.16 2.31 -4.39
N LEU A 67 0.13 2.14 -5.23
CA LEU A 67 -0.64 0.89 -5.32
C LEU A 67 0.22 -0.28 -5.81
N ALA A 68 1.15 -0.05 -6.74
CA ALA A 68 2.07 -1.09 -7.20
C ALA A 68 3.04 -1.53 -6.09
N VAL A 69 3.56 -0.59 -5.29
CA VAL A 69 4.37 -0.92 -4.10
C VAL A 69 3.53 -1.70 -3.08
N LEU A 70 2.31 -1.23 -2.78
CA LEU A 70 1.40 -1.92 -1.87
C LEU A 70 1.07 -3.34 -2.36
N LYS A 71 0.78 -3.51 -3.66
CA LYS A 71 0.54 -4.81 -4.30
C LYS A 71 1.69 -5.78 -4.06
N LYS A 72 2.92 -5.28 -4.06
CA LYS A 72 4.11 -6.09 -3.81
C LYS A 72 4.27 -6.42 -2.33
N LEU A 73 4.01 -5.48 -1.42
CA LEU A 73 4.04 -5.75 0.02
C LEU A 73 3.03 -6.83 0.44
N VAL A 74 1.84 -6.84 -0.18
CA VAL A 74 0.80 -7.85 0.12
C VAL A 74 1.07 -9.24 -0.47
N GLU A 75 2.20 -9.44 -1.15
CA GLU A 75 2.68 -10.78 -1.52
C GLU A 75 3.23 -11.55 -0.31
N SER A 76 3.57 -10.86 0.79
CA SER A 76 3.97 -11.46 2.07
C SER A 76 2.79 -11.58 3.03
N ASP A 77 2.55 -12.77 3.58
CA ASP A 77 1.44 -13.02 4.51
C ASP A 77 1.60 -12.23 5.81
N ASP A 78 2.83 -12.10 6.32
CA ASP A 78 3.13 -11.32 7.51
C ASP A 78 2.83 -9.83 7.29
N MET A 79 3.15 -9.32 6.09
CA MET A 79 2.83 -7.94 5.72
C MET A 79 1.33 -7.72 5.55
N VAL A 80 0.60 -8.66 4.96
CA VAL A 80 -0.87 -8.59 4.88
C VAL A 80 -1.48 -8.52 6.28
N HIS A 81 -1.04 -9.39 7.18
CA HIS A 81 -1.51 -9.42 8.56
C HIS A 81 -1.23 -8.10 9.28
N TYR A 82 -0.04 -7.54 9.09
CA TYR A 82 0.34 -6.24 9.63
C TYR A 82 -0.53 -5.11 9.07
N LEU A 83 -0.63 -5.00 7.75
CA LEU A 83 -1.32 -3.90 7.05
C LEU A 83 -2.81 -3.87 7.37
N ILE A 84 -3.47 -5.03 7.49
CA ILE A 84 -4.90 -5.10 7.83
C ILE A 84 -5.18 -4.62 9.24
N LYS A 85 -4.28 -4.92 10.19
CA LYS A 85 -4.45 -4.56 11.61
C LYS A 85 -3.96 -3.15 11.93
N MET A 86 -3.28 -2.50 10.99
CA MET A 86 -2.68 -1.20 11.18
C MET A 86 -3.67 -0.10 10.83
N ASP A 87 -3.93 0.77 11.80
CA ASP A 87 -4.63 2.03 11.59
C ASP A 87 -3.62 3.19 11.61
N VAL A 88 -3.66 4.00 10.56
CA VAL A 88 -2.88 5.23 10.40
C VAL A 88 -3.83 6.40 10.64
N GLY A 89 -4.01 6.75 11.91
CA GLY A 89 -5.00 7.75 12.31
C GLY A 89 -6.43 7.23 12.11
N LYS A 90 -7.13 7.73 11.09
CA LYS A 90 -8.47 7.23 10.69
C LYS A 90 -8.42 6.37 9.42
N ASP A 91 -7.24 6.24 8.82
CA ASP A 91 -7.07 5.55 7.55
C ASP A 91 -6.50 4.16 7.79
N SER A 92 -7.07 3.19 7.07
CA SER A 92 -6.55 1.83 7.01
C SER A 92 -6.32 1.47 5.54
N VAL A 93 -5.57 0.40 5.30
CA VAL A 93 -5.42 -0.13 3.94
C VAL A 93 -6.78 -0.40 3.29
N MET A 94 -7.77 -0.82 4.08
CA MET A 94 -9.13 -1.08 3.59
C MET A 94 -9.89 0.20 3.25
N SER A 95 -9.81 1.25 4.09
CA SER A 95 -10.52 2.52 3.79
C SER A 95 -9.98 3.18 2.53
N VAL A 96 -8.65 3.16 2.34
CA VAL A 96 -7.97 3.68 1.15
C VAL A 96 -8.37 2.90 -0.10
N LEU A 97 -8.34 1.57 -0.05
CA LEU A 97 -8.70 0.74 -1.21
C LEU A 97 -10.16 0.93 -1.60
N LYS A 98 -11.08 1.08 -0.64
CA LYS A 98 -12.49 1.41 -0.92
C LYS A 98 -12.67 2.75 -1.60
N LYS A 99 -12.01 3.79 -1.09
CA LYS A 99 -12.04 5.14 -1.70
C LYS A 99 -11.61 5.10 -3.17
N LEU A 100 -10.58 4.31 -3.49
CA LEU A 100 -10.08 4.15 -4.85
C LEU A 100 -11.02 3.29 -5.72
N LEU A 101 -11.62 2.25 -5.14
CA LEU A 101 -12.59 1.37 -5.80
C LEU A 101 -13.87 2.10 -6.24
N VAL A 102 -14.34 3.08 -5.47
CA VAL A 102 -15.52 3.89 -5.82
C VAL A 102 -15.17 5.18 -6.59
N SER A 103 -13.90 5.35 -6.96
CA SER A 103 -13.46 6.51 -7.74
C SER A 103 -14.05 6.47 -9.16
N LYS A 104 -14.05 7.61 -9.86
CA LYS A 104 -14.50 7.70 -11.27
C LYS A 104 -13.47 7.22 -12.29
N LYS A 105 -12.27 6.82 -11.85
CA LYS A 105 -11.14 6.46 -12.72
C LYS A 105 -11.00 4.95 -12.76
N GLU A 106 -11.20 4.35 -13.92
CA GLU A 106 -11.14 2.90 -14.12
C GLU A 106 -9.79 2.32 -13.66
N GLU A 107 -8.69 3.03 -13.90
CA GLU A 107 -7.34 2.56 -13.54
C GLU A 107 -7.18 2.41 -12.02
N PHE A 108 -7.80 3.30 -11.23
CA PHE A 108 -7.80 3.21 -9.78
C PHE A 108 -8.67 2.06 -9.29
N GLN A 109 -9.83 1.87 -9.92
CA GLN A 109 -10.71 0.75 -9.61
C GLN A 109 -10.00 -0.58 -9.86
N VAL A 110 -9.45 -0.79 -11.05
CA VAL A 110 -8.73 -2.01 -11.43
C VAL A 110 -7.52 -2.26 -10.52
N ALA A 111 -6.70 -1.24 -10.26
CA ALA A 111 -5.54 -1.38 -9.39
C ALA A 111 -5.95 -1.74 -7.95
N SER A 112 -6.99 -1.08 -7.41
CA SER A 112 -7.51 -1.40 -6.07
C SER A 112 -8.07 -2.81 -5.97
N VAL A 113 -8.83 -3.28 -6.97
CA VAL A 113 -9.35 -4.66 -7.03
C VAL A 113 -8.20 -5.66 -7.06
N THR A 114 -7.13 -5.36 -7.80
CA THR A 114 -5.95 -6.23 -7.89
C THR A 114 -5.27 -6.39 -6.53
N VAL A 115 -5.11 -5.29 -5.79
CA VAL A 115 -4.54 -5.33 -4.42
C VAL A 115 -5.48 -6.08 -3.47
N LEU A 116 -6.79 -5.75 -3.49
CA LEU A 116 -7.79 -6.41 -2.64
C LEU A 116 -7.84 -7.92 -2.89
N SER A 117 -7.83 -8.34 -4.15
CA SER A 117 -7.82 -9.76 -4.51
C SER A 117 -6.57 -10.46 -3.99
N SER A 118 -5.41 -9.79 -4.07
CA SER A 118 -4.15 -10.33 -3.54
C SER A 118 -4.21 -10.53 -2.02
N ILE A 119 -4.83 -9.59 -1.30
CA ILE A 119 -5.04 -9.68 0.14
C ILE A 119 -5.98 -10.85 0.49
N VAL A 120 -7.15 -10.91 -0.15
CA VAL A 120 -8.18 -11.92 0.15
C VAL A 120 -7.71 -13.34 -0.13
N ASN A 121 -6.95 -13.52 -1.21
CA ASN A 121 -6.42 -14.82 -1.60
C ASN A 121 -5.36 -15.36 -0.63
N LYS A 122 -4.80 -14.56 0.30
CA LYS A 122 -3.83 -15.06 1.28
C LYS A 122 -4.45 -15.92 2.37
N ARG A 123 -5.63 -15.54 2.86
CA ARG A 123 -6.38 -16.29 3.87
C ARG A 123 -7.87 -16.16 3.60
N GLU A 124 -8.34 -17.02 2.71
CA GLU A 124 -9.75 -17.14 2.39
C GLU A 124 -10.57 -17.31 3.69
N GLY A 125 -11.56 -16.44 3.90
CA GLY A 125 -12.42 -16.45 5.09
C GLY A 125 -12.08 -15.38 6.13
N GLU A 126 -10.86 -15.34 6.66
CA GLU A 126 -10.47 -14.37 7.71
C GLU A 126 -10.55 -12.92 7.19
N TYR A 127 -9.90 -12.68 6.05
CA TYR A 127 -9.86 -11.33 5.46
C TYR A 127 -11.15 -10.96 4.72
N CYS A 128 -11.91 -11.95 4.24
CA CYS A 128 -13.26 -11.72 3.73
C CYS A 128 -14.18 -11.14 4.83
N MET A 129 -14.09 -11.67 6.05
CA MET A 129 -14.88 -11.16 7.18
C MET A 129 -14.47 -9.74 7.57
N ILE A 130 -13.18 -9.43 7.54
CA ILE A 130 -12.69 -8.06 7.81
C ILE A 130 -13.17 -7.08 6.73
N LEU A 131 -13.17 -7.49 5.46
CA LEU A 131 -13.77 -6.69 4.38
C LEU A 131 -15.24 -6.40 4.64
N LEU A 132 -16.04 -7.44 4.91
CA LEU A 132 -17.47 -7.29 5.22
C LEU A 132 -17.71 -6.41 6.44
N GLN A 133 -16.93 -6.56 7.51
CA GLN A 133 -17.03 -5.74 8.71
C GLN A 133 -16.65 -4.28 8.44
N SER A 134 -15.63 -4.04 7.62
CA SER A 134 -15.25 -2.69 7.24
C SER A 134 -16.34 -2.00 6.40
N ASP A 135 -17.18 -2.74 5.66
CA ASP A 135 -18.33 -2.19 4.92
C ASP A 135 -19.49 -1.86 5.87
N LEU A 136 -19.70 -2.68 6.90
CA LEU A 136 -20.73 -2.48 7.92
C LEU A 136 -20.40 -1.36 8.90
N LEU A 137 -19.10 -1.13 9.16
CA LEU A 137 -18.60 -0.11 10.08
C LEU A 137 -18.35 1.25 9.42
N GLY A 138 -18.84 1.47 8.19
CA GLY A 138 -18.84 2.79 7.56
C GLY A 138 -19.64 3.80 8.39
N LYS A 139 -18.95 4.46 9.33
CA LYS A 139 -19.37 5.66 10.04
C LYS A 139 -18.65 6.87 9.48
#